data_AF-A0A0B7BPB5-F1
#
_entry.id   AF-A0A0B7BPB5-F1
#
_cell.length_a   1.000
_cell.length_b   1.000
_cell.length_c   1.000
_cell.angle_alpha   90.00
_cell.angle_beta   90.00
_cell.angle_gamma   90.00
#
_symmetry.space_group_name_H-M   'P 1'
#
loop_
_entity.id
_entity.type
_entity.pdbx_description
1 polymer ?
#
loop_
_entity_poly.entity_id
_entity_poly.type
_entity_poly.pdbx_seq_one_letter_code
_entity_poly.pdbx_strand_id
1 'polypeptide(L)'
;GEAGELQRFLGSLDHFQSWLSRTQMTVASEDIPNSLAEAEKLLNQHQQLRDEIDTYAPEYAKIKEFGDKVTEGEDDPQYMFLRQRLQALDDGWHELLQMWENRQQLLSQSLSLQMFLRDAKQAEVLLSQQDNFLSKEDVPIAPVDKQTSVQAAENLIKRHEAFITTMDANDEKINAVLQFSNRLIDENHYDREKIHKKAESISERRDQNRQRSDEQLERHKDQHILQQFLQECDELRDWLQDKMAAAQDETYRDAKNLHSKYVRHKAFESEIAANKDRLDRVVEEGEAIMQAKPETRDQIEPMLADLSNQWEDLETTTKEKGERLFDANRSVLYQQSCDDVDSWVTNLESQIVTSDDFGKDLTTVNLHVQKQNQMENQMKMKEQQVQELESQSQHLRSMEPDKEEEIESRRALVAERFAKIQGPLMMRRANLDKVKRIHQFMRDIEDEKLWIEEMMPRATNQEYGNSLLSVQLLIKKNHSLQVEIDNHEPRIMSVVQVGQDLIDSGHSHSEEFQSLINDYCNAGKH
;
A
#
# COMPACT_ATOMS: atom_id res chain seq x y z
N GLY A 1 -75.39 -39.18 67.35
CA GLY A 1 -76.24 -38.14 67.94
C GLY A 1 -75.59 -36.82 67.66
N GLU A 2 -76.34 -35.84 67.17
CA GLU A 2 -75.86 -34.56 66.62
C GLU A 2 -74.86 -33.85 67.55
N ALA A 3 -75.07 -33.89 68.88
CA ALA A 3 -74.14 -33.35 69.86
C ALA A 3 -72.73 -34.00 69.85
N GLY A 4 -72.64 -35.30 69.57
CA GLY A 4 -71.35 -36.01 69.49
C GLY A 4 -70.58 -35.77 68.19
N GLU A 5 -71.29 -35.44 67.11
CA GLU A 5 -70.69 -35.04 65.83
C GLU A 5 -70.18 -33.60 65.90
N LEU A 6 -70.96 -32.70 66.50
CA LEU A 6 -70.53 -31.32 66.79
C LEU A 6 -69.29 -31.29 67.68
N GLN A 7 -69.22 -32.12 68.72
CA GLN A 7 -68.08 -32.17 69.63
C GLN A 7 -66.80 -32.71 68.96
N ARG A 8 -66.93 -33.69 68.04
CA ARG A 8 -65.80 -34.15 67.21
C ARG A 8 -65.34 -33.06 66.24
N PHE A 9 -66.27 -32.35 65.62
CA PHE A 9 -65.98 -31.22 64.74
C PHE A 9 -65.22 -30.11 65.47
N LEU A 10 -65.65 -29.71 66.67
CA LEU A 10 -64.96 -28.71 67.49
C LEU A 10 -63.52 -29.13 67.82
N GLY A 11 -63.27 -30.42 68.09
CA GLY A 11 -61.92 -30.94 68.30
C GLY A 11 -61.04 -30.88 67.05
N SER A 12 -61.58 -31.22 65.87
CA SER A 12 -60.87 -31.05 64.59
C SER A 12 -60.61 -29.58 64.27
N LEU A 13 -61.56 -28.70 64.57
CA LEU A 13 -61.41 -27.25 64.42
C LEU A 13 -60.30 -26.70 65.32
N ASP A 14 -60.25 -27.08 66.60
CA ASP A 14 -59.18 -26.70 67.54
C ASP A 14 -57.80 -27.17 67.06
N HIS A 15 -57.73 -28.41 66.56
CA HIS A 15 -56.50 -28.98 66.03
C HIS A 15 -56.01 -28.21 64.79
N PHE A 16 -56.91 -27.96 63.83
CA PHE A 16 -56.61 -27.21 62.62
C PHE A 16 -56.19 -25.77 62.93
N GLN A 17 -56.88 -25.08 63.85
CA GLN A 17 -56.50 -23.72 64.28
C GLN A 17 -55.11 -23.70 64.92
N SER A 18 -54.78 -24.71 65.74
CA SER A 18 -53.46 -24.83 66.35
C SER A 18 -52.36 -25.05 65.31
N TRP A 19 -52.63 -25.89 64.31
CA TRP A 19 -51.73 -26.09 63.16
C TRP A 19 -51.58 -24.80 62.35
N LEU A 20 -52.69 -24.15 61.99
CA LEU A 20 -52.73 -22.91 61.22
C LEU A 20 -51.87 -21.82 61.88
N SER A 21 -52.06 -21.56 63.17
CA SER A 21 -51.27 -20.56 63.90
C SER A 21 -49.78 -20.91 63.96
N ARG A 22 -49.43 -22.20 64.12
CA ARG A 22 -48.03 -22.64 64.13
C ARG A 22 -47.38 -22.44 62.75
N THR A 23 -48.09 -22.79 61.68
CA THR A 23 -47.60 -22.67 60.30
C THR A 23 -47.48 -21.21 59.90
N GLN A 24 -48.47 -20.37 60.24
CA GLN A 24 -48.40 -18.91 60.06
C GLN A 24 -47.17 -18.32 60.77
N MET A 25 -46.91 -18.72 62.03
CA MET A 25 -45.72 -18.28 62.77
C MET A 25 -44.40 -18.71 62.09
N THR A 26 -44.40 -19.88 61.45
CA THR A 26 -43.21 -20.39 60.75
C THR A 26 -42.98 -19.66 59.43
N VAL A 27 -44.04 -19.43 58.65
CA VAL A 27 -43.99 -18.66 57.38
C VAL A 27 -43.63 -17.19 57.63
N ALA A 28 -44.08 -16.62 58.76
CA ALA A 28 -43.74 -15.27 59.19
C ALA A 28 -42.29 -15.11 59.68
N SER A 29 -41.44 -16.15 59.60
CA SER A 29 -40.01 -16.02 59.87
C SER A 29 -39.38 -14.90 59.02
N GLU A 30 -38.59 -14.04 59.68
CA GLU A 30 -37.86 -12.94 59.07
C GLU A 30 -36.45 -13.35 58.58
N ASP A 31 -36.13 -14.65 58.53
CA ASP A 31 -34.79 -15.10 58.15
C ASP A 31 -34.45 -14.69 56.70
N ILE A 32 -33.34 -13.97 56.50
CA ILE A 32 -32.87 -13.57 55.15
C ILE A 32 -31.55 -14.31 54.89
N PRO A 33 -31.42 -15.03 53.76
CA PRO A 33 -30.21 -15.79 53.50
C PRO A 33 -29.02 -14.88 53.21
N ASN A 34 -27.87 -15.21 53.81
CA ASN A 34 -26.61 -14.49 53.63
C ASN A 34 -25.64 -15.21 52.68
N SER A 35 -26.03 -16.37 52.15
CA SER A 35 -25.24 -17.12 51.17
C SER A 35 -26.15 -17.87 50.21
N LEU A 36 -25.61 -18.28 49.06
CA LEU A 36 -26.34 -19.09 48.06
C LEU A 36 -26.87 -20.39 48.68
N ALA A 37 -26.03 -21.11 49.42
CA ALA A 37 -26.41 -22.37 50.05
C ALA A 37 -27.51 -22.19 51.11
N GLU A 38 -27.48 -21.08 51.84
CA GLU A 38 -28.54 -20.74 52.79
C GLU A 38 -29.85 -20.37 52.09
N ALA A 39 -29.79 -19.61 50.99
CA ALA A 39 -30.96 -19.26 50.19
C ALA A 39 -31.64 -20.50 49.59
N GLU A 40 -30.86 -21.42 49.01
CA GLU A 40 -31.35 -22.71 48.51
C GLU A 40 -31.98 -23.55 49.62
N LYS A 41 -31.36 -23.57 50.81
CA LYS A 41 -31.90 -24.30 51.97
C LYS A 41 -33.24 -23.71 52.43
N LEU A 42 -33.33 -22.39 52.59
CA LEU A 42 -34.57 -21.72 53.01
C LEU A 42 -35.70 -21.91 51.98
N LEU A 43 -35.40 -21.84 50.68
CA LEU A 43 -36.37 -22.14 49.62
C LEU A 43 -36.86 -23.59 49.69
N ASN A 44 -35.96 -24.54 49.90
CA ASN A 44 -36.35 -25.95 50.07
C ASN A 44 -37.24 -26.15 51.31
N GLN A 45 -36.94 -25.47 52.42
CA GLN A 45 -37.78 -25.51 53.63
C GLN A 45 -39.14 -24.86 53.38
N HIS A 46 -39.19 -23.75 52.66
CA HIS A 46 -40.43 -23.06 52.31
C HIS A 46 -41.31 -23.87 51.35
N GLN A 47 -40.68 -24.64 50.44
CA GLN A 47 -41.37 -25.60 49.60
C GLN A 47 -41.93 -26.78 50.40
N GLN A 48 -41.22 -27.27 51.42
CA GLN A 48 -41.78 -28.29 52.33
C GLN A 48 -43.00 -27.77 53.09
N LEU A 49 -42.99 -26.50 53.51
CA LEU A 49 -44.17 -25.87 54.11
C LEU A 49 -45.34 -25.79 53.12
N ARG A 50 -45.06 -25.57 51.83
CA ARG A 50 -46.10 -25.60 50.79
C ARG A 50 -46.76 -26.96 50.69
N ASP A 51 -45.95 -28.01 50.64
CA ASP A 51 -46.44 -29.39 50.55
C ASP A 51 -47.28 -29.76 51.79
N GLU A 52 -46.89 -29.27 52.98
CA GLU A 52 -47.68 -29.41 54.21
C GLU A 52 -49.02 -28.67 54.08
N ILE A 53 -49.03 -27.39 53.68
CA ILE A 53 -50.25 -26.60 53.47
C ILE A 53 -51.20 -27.28 52.49
N ASP A 54 -50.69 -27.76 51.36
CA ASP A 54 -51.48 -28.44 50.33
C ASP A 54 -52.08 -29.76 50.86
N THR A 55 -51.40 -30.43 51.80
CA THR A 55 -51.93 -31.63 52.48
C THR A 55 -53.11 -31.31 53.40
N TYR A 56 -53.14 -30.13 54.03
CA TYR A 56 -54.23 -29.68 54.91
C TYR A 56 -55.40 -28.99 54.15
N ALA A 57 -55.22 -28.63 52.88
CA ALA A 57 -56.25 -27.97 52.08
C ALA A 57 -57.58 -28.77 51.97
N PRO A 58 -57.59 -30.11 51.81
CA PRO A 58 -58.83 -30.89 51.84
C PRO A 58 -59.51 -30.90 53.22
N GLU A 59 -58.75 -30.84 54.31
CA GLU A 59 -59.30 -30.79 55.68
C GLU A 59 -59.95 -29.43 55.95
N TYR A 60 -59.28 -28.34 55.56
CA TYR A 60 -59.86 -27.00 55.56
C TYR A 60 -61.21 -26.94 54.82
N ALA A 61 -61.27 -27.48 53.60
CA ALA A 61 -62.50 -27.50 52.81
C ALA A 61 -63.64 -28.25 53.50
N LYS A 62 -63.33 -29.39 54.15
CA LYS A 62 -64.31 -30.16 54.93
C LYS A 62 -64.79 -29.41 56.18
N ILE A 63 -63.87 -28.75 56.90
CA ILE A 63 -64.20 -27.96 58.10
C ILE A 63 -65.13 -26.80 57.73
N LYS A 64 -64.85 -26.12 56.61
CA LYS A 64 -65.68 -25.03 56.09
C LYS A 64 -67.07 -25.52 55.67
N GLU A 65 -67.13 -26.57 54.83
CA GLU A 65 -68.41 -27.13 54.35
C GLU A 65 -69.30 -27.61 55.51
N PHE A 66 -68.73 -28.31 56.49
CA PHE A 66 -69.49 -28.78 57.64
C PHE A 66 -69.89 -27.63 58.58
N GLY A 67 -68.98 -26.68 58.81
CA GLY A 67 -69.23 -25.50 59.63
C GLY A 67 -70.35 -24.62 59.08
N ASP A 68 -70.37 -24.40 57.78
CA ASP A 68 -71.42 -23.64 57.09
C ASP A 68 -72.78 -24.35 57.23
N LYS A 69 -72.84 -25.66 56.95
CA LYS A 69 -74.08 -26.46 57.09
C LYS A 69 -74.64 -26.47 58.51
N VAL A 70 -73.78 -26.60 59.52
CA VAL A 70 -74.20 -26.71 60.94
C VAL A 70 -74.60 -25.36 61.52
N THR A 71 -74.13 -24.27 60.94
CA THR A 71 -74.52 -22.93 61.37
C THR A 71 -75.64 -22.34 60.52
N GLU A 72 -75.98 -22.90 59.36
CA GLU A 72 -77.02 -22.40 58.46
C GLU A 72 -78.40 -22.29 59.14
N GLY A 73 -79.02 -21.11 59.10
CA GLY A 73 -80.36 -20.87 59.68
C GLY A 73 -80.44 -20.84 61.22
N GLU A 74 -79.34 -21.08 61.93
CA GLU A 74 -79.30 -21.09 63.40
C GLU A 74 -78.91 -19.71 63.98
N ASP A 75 -79.74 -19.20 64.90
CA ASP A 75 -79.60 -17.89 65.58
C ASP A 75 -79.22 -18.01 67.06
N ASP A 76 -78.99 -19.23 67.56
CA ASP A 76 -78.57 -19.43 68.93
C ASP A 76 -77.15 -18.88 69.17
N PRO A 77 -76.86 -18.23 70.32
CA PRO A 77 -75.57 -17.59 70.58
C PRO A 77 -74.36 -18.51 70.36
N GLN A 78 -74.47 -19.81 70.66
CA GLN A 78 -73.39 -20.79 70.45
C GLN A 78 -73.00 -20.94 68.97
N TYR A 79 -73.98 -20.91 68.06
CA TYR A 79 -73.75 -21.02 66.63
C TYR A 79 -73.25 -19.69 66.04
N MET A 80 -73.66 -18.55 66.60
CA MET A 80 -73.04 -17.26 66.27
C MET A 80 -71.54 -17.22 66.62
N PHE A 81 -71.15 -17.70 67.81
CA PHE A 81 -69.74 -17.81 68.19
C PHE A 81 -68.98 -18.78 67.28
N LEU A 82 -69.62 -19.89 66.87
CA LEU A 82 -69.02 -20.84 65.92
C LEU A 82 -68.80 -20.20 64.54
N ARG A 83 -69.76 -19.43 64.01
CA ARG A 83 -69.59 -18.67 62.76
C ARG A 83 -68.41 -17.70 62.83
N GLN A 84 -68.26 -16.97 63.94
CA GLN A 84 -67.12 -16.06 64.11
C GLN A 84 -65.78 -16.83 64.13
N ARG A 85 -65.72 -18.00 64.78
CA ARG A 85 -64.51 -18.85 64.75
C ARG A 85 -64.21 -19.37 63.34
N LEU A 86 -65.23 -19.76 62.57
CA LEU A 86 -65.06 -20.21 61.19
C LEU A 86 -64.61 -19.07 60.28
N GLN A 87 -65.14 -17.87 60.45
CA GLN A 87 -64.66 -16.68 59.74
C GLN A 87 -63.20 -16.38 60.05
N ALA A 88 -62.79 -16.39 61.32
CA ALA A 88 -61.41 -16.17 61.71
C ALA A 88 -60.45 -17.25 61.15
N LEU A 89 -60.92 -18.50 61.04
CA LEU A 89 -60.18 -19.57 60.38
C LEU A 89 -60.07 -19.34 58.87
N ASP A 90 -61.14 -18.87 58.23
CA ASP A 90 -61.16 -18.52 56.81
C ASP A 90 -60.19 -17.40 56.49
N ASP A 91 -60.24 -16.32 57.26
CA ASP A 91 -59.35 -15.18 57.16
C ASP A 91 -57.89 -15.62 57.37
N GLY A 92 -57.63 -16.43 58.41
CA GLY A 92 -56.29 -16.95 58.70
C GLY A 92 -55.74 -17.90 57.62
N TRP A 93 -56.60 -18.70 56.98
CA TRP A 93 -56.19 -19.55 55.86
C TRP A 93 -55.76 -18.73 54.64
N HIS A 94 -56.55 -17.73 54.25
CA HIS A 94 -56.19 -16.83 53.15
C HIS A 94 -54.95 -16.00 53.47
N GLU A 95 -54.83 -15.52 54.71
CA GLU A 95 -53.64 -14.83 55.20
C GLU A 95 -52.40 -15.73 55.12
N LEU A 96 -52.50 -17.01 55.52
CA LEU A 96 -51.39 -17.96 55.41
C LEU A 96 -50.93 -18.12 53.96
N LEU A 97 -51.87 -18.28 53.02
CA LEU A 97 -51.54 -18.41 51.59
C LEU A 97 -50.84 -17.16 51.06
N GLN A 98 -51.35 -15.98 51.41
CA GLN A 98 -50.76 -14.70 51.01
C GLN A 98 -49.37 -14.50 51.64
N MET A 99 -49.21 -14.82 52.94
CA MET A 99 -47.93 -14.80 53.62
C MET A 99 -46.92 -15.74 52.95
N TRP A 100 -47.37 -16.94 52.56
CA TRP A 100 -46.53 -17.92 51.88
C TRP A 100 -46.06 -17.40 50.50
N GLU A 101 -46.95 -16.80 49.71
CA GLU A 101 -46.62 -16.22 48.40
C GLU A 101 -45.64 -15.05 48.54
N ASN A 102 -45.91 -14.12 49.46
CA ASN A 102 -45.02 -12.99 49.74
C ASN A 102 -43.63 -13.47 50.17
N ARG A 103 -43.58 -14.48 51.04
CA ARG A 103 -42.32 -15.07 51.51
C ARG A 103 -41.58 -15.81 50.39
N GLN A 104 -42.29 -16.52 49.51
CA GLN A 104 -41.71 -17.17 48.34
C GLN A 104 -41.08 -16.15 47.39
N GLN A 105 -41.77 -15.03 47.12
CA GLN A 105 -41.21 -13.95 46.31
C GLN A 105 -39.95 -13.36 46.95
N LEU A 106 -39.98 -13.09 48.26
CA LEU A 106 -38.82 -12.56 48.99
C LEU A 106 -37.63 -13.54 48.97
N LEU A 107 -37.86 -14.83 49.19
CA LEU A 107 -36.82 -15.86 49.17
C LEU A 107 -36.23 -16.05 47.76
N SER A 108 -37.09 -16.02 46.73
CA SER A 108 -36.65 -16.08 45.32
C SER A 108 -35.77 -14.88 44.97
N GLN A 109 -36.20 -13.66 45.31
CA GLN A 109 -35.40 -12.45 45.11
C GLN A 109 -34.08 -12.54 45.91
N SER A 110 -34.12 -13.02 47.15
CA SER A 110 -32.92 -13.19 47.97
C SER A 110 -31.92 -14.17 47.35
N LEU A 111 -32.39 -15.29 46.76
CA LEU A 111 -31.55 -16.21 46.01
C LEU A 111 -30.90 -15.51 44.80
N SER A 112 -31.68 -14.77 44.01
CA SER A 112 -31.18 -14.01 42.86
C SER A 112 -30.11 -12.98 43.27
N LEU A 113 -30.29 -12.30 44.41
CA LEU A 113 -29.28 -11.40 44.97
C LEU A 113 -27.99 -12.15 45.33
N GLN A 114 -28.08 -13.32 45.97
CA GLN A 114 -26.90 -14.12 46.31
C GLN A 114 -26.16 -14.64 45.08
N MET A 115 -26.88 -15.03 44.02
CA MET A 115 -26.29 -15.37 42.72
C MET A 115 -25.55 -14.17 42.11
N PHE A 116 -26.18 -12.99 42.12
CA PHE A 116 -25.59 -11.76 41.60
C PHE A 116 -24.31 -11.41 42.36
N LEU A 117 -24.33 -11.43 43.70
CA LEU A 117 -23.17 -11.11 44.53
C LEU A 117 -22.00 -12.08 44.31
N ARG A 118 -22.28 -13.37 44.12
CA ARG A 118 -21.25 -14.36 43.77
C ARG A 118 -20.60 -14.01 42.44
N ASP A 119 -21.39 -13.74 41.41
CA ASP A 119 -20.88 -13.50 40.05
C ASP A 119 -20.19 -12.12 39.96
N ALA A 120 -20.74 -11.10 40.63
CA ALA A 120 -20.11 -9.80 40.81
C ALA A 120 -18.73 -9.91 41.48
N LYS A 121 -18.58 -10.76 42.51
CA LYS A 121 -17.29 -11.01 43.15
C LYS A 121 -16.28 -11.65 42.19
N GLN A 122 -16.73 -12.54 41.30
CA GLN A 122 -15.86 -13.12 40.27
C GLN A 122 -15.42 -12.06 39.25
N ALA A 123 -16.33 -11.20 38.80
CA ALA A 123 -16.00 -10.07 37.93
C ALA A 123 -15.00 -9.10 38.58
N GLU A 124 -15.17 -8.76 39.85
CA GLU A 124 -14.23 -7.90 40.59
C GLU A 124 -12.83 -8.49 40.71
N VAL A 125 -12.70 -9.82 40.85
CA VAL A 125 -11.40 -10.51 40.84
C VAL A 125 -10.72 -10.37 39.49
N LEU A 126 -11.45 -10.55 38.39
CA LEU A 126 -10.92 -10.38 37.02
C LEU A 126 -10.46 -8.93 36.80
N LEU A 127 -11.29 -7.95 37.16
CA LEU A 127 -10.94 -6.53 37.07
C LEU A 127 -9.72 -6.17 37.93
N SER A 128 -9.58 -6.78 39.11
CA SER A 128 -8.41 -6.58 39.97
C SER A 128 -7.13 -7.20 39.40
N GLN A 129 -7.24 -8.32 38.70
CA GLN A 129 -6.10 -8.90 37.98
C GLN A 129 -5.66 -8.01 36.82
N GLN A 130 -6.60 -7.41 36.09
CA GLN A 130 -6.32 -6.43 35.05
C GLN A 130 -5.61 -5.19 35.61
N ASP A 131 -6.12 -4.59 36.69
CA ASP A 131 -5.46 -3.46 37.37
C ASP A 131 -4.01 -3.76 37.79
N ASN A 132 -3.78 -4.96 38.31
CA ASN A 132 -2.45 -5.41 38.74
C ASN A 132 -1.47 -5.59 37.57
N PHE A 133 -1.97 -5.89 36.37
CA PHE A 133 -1.16 -5.98 35.17
C PHE A 133 -0.83 -4.57 34.67
N LEU A 134 -1.86 -3.73 34.49
CA LEU A 134 -1.73 -2.36 33.99
C LEU A 134 -0.84 -1.48 34.88
N SER A 135 -0.84 -1.68 36.20
CA SER A 135 0.03 -0.94 37.14
C SER A 135 1.51 -1.35 37.11
N LYS A 136 1.85 -2.53 36.58
CA LYS A 136 3.24 -3.03 36.56
C LYS A 136 4.00 -2.69 35.27
N GLU A 137 3.29 -2.42 34.18
CA GLU A 137 3.91 -2.14 32.86
C GLU A 137 4.36 -0.68 32.67
N ASP A 138 4.26 0.15 33.70
CA ASP A 138 4.78 1.53 33.70
C ASP A 138 6.31 1.63 33.90
N VAL A 139 7.04 0.51 34.06
CA VAL A 139 8.49 0.55 34.25
C VAL A 139 9.20 0.63 32.89
N PRO A 140 9.93 1.71 32.59
CA PRO A 140 10.74 1.79 31.38
C PRO A 140 11.80 0.70 31.42
N ILE A 141 11.84 -0.16 30.40
CA ILE A 141 12.95 -1.09 30.22
C ILE A 141 14.14 -0.23 29.78
N ALA A 142 15.06 0.04 30.71
CA ALA A 142 16.33 0.69 30.38
C ALA A 142 17.09 -0.22 29.38
N PRO A 143 17.43 0.25 28.17
CA PRO A 143 18.10 -0.60 27.19
C PRO A 143 19.54 -0.89 27.64
N VAL A 144 19.96 -2.15 27.54
CA VAL A 144 21.36 -2.59 27.74
C VAL A 144 22.15 -2.46 26.42
N ASP A 145 21.47 -2.49 25.27
CA ASP A 145 21.99 -2.25 23.92
C ASP A 145 20.83 -2.01 22.92
N LYS A 146 21.14 -1.44 21.75
CA LYS A 146 20.15 -0.86 20.81
C LYS A 146 19.26 -1.89 20.12
N GLN A 147 19.83 -3.01 19.67
CA GLN A 147 19.07 -4.07 19.01
C GLN A 147 18.15 -4.81 20.00
N THR A 148 18.60 -4.92 21.26
CA THR A 148 17.75 -5.37 22.36
C THR A 148 16.62 -4.38 22.67
N SER A 149 16.76 -3.08 22.37
CA SER A 149 15.71 -2.06 22.60
C SER A 149 14.47 -2.28 21.71
N VAL A 150 14.66 -2.46 20.40
CA VAL A 150 13.56 -2.72 19.45
C VAL A 150 12.87 -4.05 19.78
N GLN A 151 13.65 -5.12 19.99
CA GLN A 151 13.10 -6.42 20.38
C GLN A 151 12.36 -6.38 21.73
N ALA A 152 12.86 -5.61 22.69
CA ALA A 152 12.17 -5.41 23.97
C ALA A 152 10.83 -4.70 23.77
N ALA A 153 10.75 -3.67 22.93
CA ALA A 153 9.51 -2.99 22.60
C ALA A 153 8.50 -3.92 21.90
N GLU A 154 8.94 -4.73 20.94
CA GLU A 154 8.08 -5.73 20.28
C GLU A 154 7.54 -6.79 21.25
N ASN A 155 8.39 -7.26 22.17
CA ASN A 155 8.00 -8.25 23.16
C ASN A 155 6.97 -7.67 24.14
N LEU A 156 7.08 -6.37 24.47
CA LEU A 156 6.13 -5.66 25.30
C LEU A 156 4.76 -5.54 24.60
N ILE A 157 4.75 -5.19 23.31
CA ILE A 157 3.51 -5.18 22.49
C ILE A 157 2.87 -6.56 22.49
N LYS A 158 3.62 -7.63 22.14
CA LYS A 158 3.09 -9.00 22.10
C LYS A 158 2.52 -9.45 23.45
N ARG A 159 3.20 -9.12 24.54
CA ARG A 159 2.74 -9.41 25.90
C ARG A 159 1.43 -8.67 26.21
N HIS A 160 1.32 -7.40 25.82
CA HIS A 160 0.13 -6.59 26.03
C HIS A 160 -1.05 -7.04 25.14
N GLU A 161 -0.81 -7.44 23.90
CA GLU A 161 -1.83 -8.03 23.01
C GLU A 161 -2.37 -9.37 23.54
N ALA A 162 -1.47 -10.21 24.08
CA ALA A 162 -1.87 -11.43 24.76
C ALA A 162 -2.74 -11.12 25.99
N PHE A 163 -2.41 -10.08 26.75
CA PHE A 163 -3.22 -9.60 27.86
C PHE A 163 -4.60 -9.11 27.40
N ILE A 164 -4.70 -8.29 26.35
CA ILE A 164 -5.99 -7.83 25.78
C ILE A 164 -6.83 -9.02 25.33
N THR A 165 -6.23 -10.03 24.70
CA THR A 165 -6.94 -11.26 24.32
C THR A 165 -7.56 -11.95 25.55
N THR A 166 -6.84 -11.99 26.67
CA THR A 166 -7.41 -12.52 27.93
C THR A 166 -8.47 -11.61 28.54
N MET A 167 -8.39 -10.29 28.34
CA MET A 167 -9.45 -9.36 28.74
C MET A 167 -10.73 -9.62 27.94
N ASP A 168 -10.63 -9.71 26.61
CA ASP A 168 -11.77 -9.96 25.71
C ASP A 168 -12.45 -11.30 26.02
N ALA A 169 -11.68 -12.36 26.23
CA ALA A 169 -12.22 -13.67 26.58
C ALA A 169 -12.96 -13.69 27.93
N ASN A 170 -12.59 -12.80 28.86
CA ASN A 170 -13.25 -12.67 30.16
C ASN A 170 -14.36 -11.61 30.17
N ASP A 171 -14.43 -10.76 29.16
CA ASP A 171 -15.38 -9.65 29.07
C ASP A 171 -16.83 -10.16 29.02
N GLU A 172 -17.08 -11.27 28.32
CA GLU A 172 -18.39 -11.93 28.28
C GLU A 172 -18.93 -12.26 29.69
N LYS A 173 -18.06 -12.66 30.62
CA LYS A 173 -18.46 -12.97 32.00
C LYS A 173 -18.87 -11.72 32.77
N ILE A 174 -18.14 -10.61 32.56
CA ILE A 174 -18.46 -9.32 33.18
C ILE A 174 -19.78 -8.78 32.62
N ASN A 175 -19.96 -8.85 31.30
CA ASN A 175 -21.21 -8.47 30.64
C ASN A 175 -22.40 -9.30 31.12
N ALA A 176 -22.22 -10.61 31.36
CA ALA A 176 -23.28 -11.46 31.91
C ALA A 176 -23.71 -10.99 33.31
N VAL A 177 -22.79 -10.53 34.16
CA VAL A 177 -23.11 -9.94 35.48
C VAL A 177 -23.93 -8.67 35.31
N LEU A 178 -23.53 -7.77 34.40
CA LEU A 178 -24.23 -6.50 34.15
C LEU A 178 -25.64 -6.73 33.57
N GLN A 179 -25.78 -7.69 32.65
CA GLN A 179 -27.09 -8.09 32.13
C GLN A 179 -27.97 -8.71 33.22
N PHE A 180 -27.40 -9.50 34.13
CA PHE A 180 -28.14 -10.06 35.25
C PHE A 180 -28.60 -8.97 36.23
N SER A 181 -27.74 -7.99 36.57
CA SER A 181 -28.16 -6.87 37.42
C SER A 181 -29.27 -6.04 36.80
N ASN A 182 -29.20 -5.75 35.49
CA ASN A 182 -30.23 -4.98 34.80
C ASN A 182 -31.57 -5.70 34.84
N ARG A 183 -31.60 -7.01 34.60
CA ARG A 183 -32.82 -7.82 34.75
C ARG A 183 -33.43 -7.72 36.14
N LEU A 184 -32.61 -7.84 37.20
CA LEU A 184 -33.12 -7.71 38.57
C LEU A 184 -33.67 -6.31 38.88
N ILE A 185 -33.06 -5.27 38.31
CA ILE A 185 -33.54 -3.89 38.45
C ILE A 185 -34.88 -3.70 37.72
N ASP A 186 -35.01 -4.23 36.51
CA ASP A 186 -36.21 -4.17 35.68
C ASP A 186 -37.38 -4.95 36.32
N GLU A 187 -37.09 -6.07 36.98
CA GLU A 187 -38.05 -6.88 37.76
C GLU A 187 -38.39 -6.25 39.13
N ASN A 188 -37.92 -5.03 39.40
CA ASN A 188 -38.16 -4.28 40.63
C ASN A 188 -37.77 -5.04 41.91
N HIS A 189 -36.59 -5.67 41.89
CA HIS A 189 -36.01 -6.37 43.03
C HIS A 189 -35.92 -5.48 44.29
N TYR A 190 -36.17 -6.06 45.47
CA TYR A 190 -36.24 -5.30 46.74
C TYR A 190 -34.95 -4.51 47.06
N ASP A 191 -33.77 -5.06 46.70
CA ASP A 191 -32.46 -4.42 46.90
C ASP A 191 -31.88 -3.76 45.63
N ARG A 192 -32.74 -3.34 44.69
CA ARG A 192 -32.34 -2.79 43.37
C ARG A 192 -31.32 -1.65 43.44
N GLU A 193 -31.37 -0.81 44.47
CA GLU A 193 -30.44 0.32 44.61
C GLU A 193 -29.00 -0.17 44.87
N LYS A 194 -28.83 -1.18 45.72
CA LYS A 194 -27.49 -1.76 45.98
C LYS A 194 -26.98 -2.54 44.78
N ILE A 195 -27.87 -3.28 44.09
CA ILE A 195 -27.53 -3.99 42.85
C ILE A 195 -27.04 -2.99 41.80
N HIS A 196 -27.77 -1.88 41.60
CA HIS A 196 -27.38 -0.82 40.67
C HIS A 196 -26.01 -0.25 41.01
N LYS A 197 -25.79 0.20 42.25
CA LYS A 197 -24.49 0.77 42.67
C LYS A 197 -23.32 -0.19 42.46
N LYS A 198 -23.52 -1.49 42.73
CA LYS A 198 -22.50 -2.52 42.52
C LYS A 198 -22.23 -2.75 41.04
N ALA A 199 -23.27 -2.82 40.21
CA ALA A 199 -23.15 -3.01 38.77
C ALA A 199 -22.48 -1.81 38.09
N GLU A 200 -22.86 -0.59 38.47
CA GLU A 200 -22.25 0.67 38.01
C GLU A 200 -20.76 0.70 38.34
N SER A 201 -20.36 0.39 39.57
CA SER A 201 -18.95 0.31 39.97
C SER A 201 -18.14 -0.73 39.16
N ILE A 202 -18.74 -1.87 38.83
CA ILE A 202 -18.11 -2.89 37.98
C ILE A 202 -17.97 -2.38 36.54
N SER A 203 -19.01 -1.73 36.00
CA SER A 203 -19.01 -1.18 34.64
C SER A 203 -17.96 -0.08 34.48
N GLU A 204 -17.94 0.90 35.39
CA GLU A 204 -16.96 2.00 35.35
C GLU A 204 -15.53 1.47 35.42
N ARG A 205 -15.26 0.51 36.32
CA ARG A 205 -13.92 -0.07 36.46
C ARG A 205 -13.52 -0.89 35.23
N ARG A 206 -14.46 -1.62 34.61
CA ARG A 206 -14.24 -2.33 33.34
C ARG A 206 -13.82 -1.34 32.24
N ASP A 207 -14.58 -0.26 32.09
CA ASP A 207 -14.35 0.71 31.02
C ASP A 207 -13.03 1.47 31.24
N GLN A 208 -12.70 1.83 32.49
CA GLN A 208 -11.41 2.41 32.85
C GLN A 208 -10.22 1.46 32.62
N ASN A 209 -10.38 0.16 32.89
CA ASN A 209 -9.34 -0.82 32.60
C ASN A 209 -9.12 -0.97 31.10
N ARG A 210 -10.21 -1.00 30.32
CA ARG A 210 -10.12 -1.10 28.87
C ARG A 210 -9.44 0.12 28.26
N GLN A 211 -9.89 1.31 28.63
CA GLN A 211 -9.28 2.56 28.16
C GLN A 211 -7.78 2.62 28.49
N ARG A 212 -7.39 2.32 29.74
CA ARG A 212 -5.97 2.31 30.12
C ARG A 212 -5.15 1.27 29.36
N SER A 213 -5.72 0.09 29.08
CA SER A 213 -5.06 -0.93 28.27
C SER A 213 -4.83 -0.45 26.84
N ASP A 214 -5.85 0.14 26.21
CA ASP A 214 -5.77 0.62 24.84
C ASP A 214 -4.75 1.78 24.71
N GLU A 215 -4.79 2.74 25.65
CA GLU A 215 -3.80 3.84 25.74
C GLU A 215 -2.37 3.32 25.95
N GLN A 216 -2.19 2.31 26.79
CA GLN A 216 -0.89 1.68 27.06
C GLN A 216 -0.35 0.96 25.81
N LEU A 217 -1.21 0.24 25.08
CA LEU A 217 -0.83 -0.43 23.83
C LEU A 217 -0.37 0.58 22.77
N GLU A 218 -1.12 1.66 22.58
CA GLU A 218 -0.73 2.71 21.63
C GLU A 218 0.61 3.34 22.03
N ARG A 219 0.82 3.62 23.32
CA ARG A 219 2.12 4.09 23.83
C ARG A 219 3.26 3.11 23.53
N HIS A 220 3.02 1.80 23.64
CA HIS A 220 4.02 0.78 23.30
C HIS A 220 4.34 0.74 21.80
N LYS A 221 3.34 0.89 20.94
CA LYS A 221 3.53 0.98 19.49
C LYS A 221 4.29 2.24 19.10
N ASP A 222 3.92 3.39 19.66
CA ASP A 222 4.63 4.66 19.44
C ASP A 222 6.11 4.53 19.83
N GLN A 223 6.37 3.91 21.00
CA GLN A 223 7.73 3.68 21.47
C GLN A 223 8.51 2.72 20.56
N HIS A 224 7.87 1.68 20.02
CA HIS A 224 8.49 0.74 19.07
C HIS A 224 8.87 1.45 17.77
N ILE A 225 7.96 2.23 17.19
CA ILE A 225 8.21 3.04 15.99
C ILE A 225 9.40 3.98 16.21
N LEU A 226 9.43 4.67 17.36
CA LEU A 226 10.55 5.54 17.71
C LEU A 226 11.88 4.76 17.81
N GLN A 227 11.90 3.60 18.48
CA GLN A 227 13.13 2.80 18.60
C GLN A 227 13.62 2.28 17.24
N GLN A 228 12.71 1.87 16.36
CA GLN A 228 13.05 1.44 15.00
C GLN A 228 13.67 2.60 14.21
N PHE A 229 13.04 3.76 14.24
CA PHE A 229 13.56 4.97 13.60
C PHE A 229 14.95 5.37 14.12
N LEU A 230 15.17 5.33 15.43
CA LEU A 230 16.47 5.63 16.03
C LEU A 230 17.55 4.62 15.61
N GLN A 231 17.19 3.34 15.47
CA GLN A 231 18.10 2.32 14.92
C GLN A 231 18.46 2.65 13.46
N GLU A 232 17.49 3.02 12.63
CA GLU A 232 17.75 3.37 11.22
C GLU A 232 18.63 4.62 11.09
N CYS A 233 18.41 5.63 11.93
CA CYS A 233 19.29 6.80 12.07
C CYS A 233 20.74 6.39 12.40
N ASP A 234 20.91 5.47 13.35
CA ASP A 234 22.23 5.01 13.76
C ASP A 234 22.93 4.20 12.65
N GLU A 235 22.22 3.31 11.97
CA GLU A 235 22.75 2.56 10.83
C GLU A 235 23.13 3.47 9.65
N LEU A 236 22.42 4.58 9.47
CA LEU A 236 22.81 5.60 8.49
C LEU A 236 24.06 6.37 8.96
N ARG A 237 24.16 6.69 10.26
CA ARG A 237 25.35 7.34 10.83
C ARG A 237 26.60 6.47 10.68
N ASP A 238 26.51 5.19 11.01
CA ASP A 238 27.65 4.27 10.89
C ASP A 238 28.09 4.16 9.43
N TRP A 239 27.14 4.07 8.49
CA TRP A 239 27.44 4.11 7.06
C TRP A 239 28.10 5.42 6.63
N LEU A 240 27.61 6.57 7.11
CA LEU A 240 28.20 7.89 6.83
C LEU A 240 29.64 7.97 7.35
N GLN A 241 29.90 7.48 8.56
CA GLN A 241 31.24 7.45 9.14
C GLN A 241 32.19 6.58 8.33
N ASP A 242 31.75 5.39 7.92
CA ASP A 242 32.53 4.49 7.06
C ASP A 242 32.85 5.13 5.70
N LYS A 243 31.86 5.78 5.08
CA LYS A 243 32.05 6.48 3.79
C LYS A 243 32.93 7.71 3.94
N MET A 244 32.81 8.46 5.03
CA MET A 244 33.68 9.60 5.31
C MET A 244 35.14 9.15 5.49
N ALA A 245 35.37 8.05 6.20
CA ALA A 245 36.70 7.46 6.32
C ALA A 245 37.26 7.04 4.95
N ALA A 246 36.45 6.43 4.08
CA ALA A 246 36.84 6.08 2.71
C ALA A 246 37.10 7.31 1.81
N ALA A 247 36.32 8.37 1.98
CA ALA A 247 36.49 9.64 1.28
C ALA A 247 37.80 10.32 1.69
N GLN A 248 38.15 10.27 2.98
CA GLN A 248 39.39 10.82 3.51
C GLN A 248 40.63 9.92 3.31
N ASP A 249 40.44 8.64 2.97
CA ASP A 249 41.56 7.74 2.75
C ASP A 249 42.45 8.18 1.57
N GLU A 250 43.69 8.51 1.88
CA GLU A 250 44.76 8.91 0.96
C GLU A 250 45.74 7.75 0.66
N THR A 251 45.50 6.53 1.20
CA THR A 251 46.47 5.42 1.24
C THR A 251 46.70 4.73 -0.11
N TYR A 252 46.08 5.21 -1.20
CA TYR A 252 46.36 4.78 -2.59
C TYR A 252 47.73 5.26 -3.14
N ARG A 253 48.79 5.30 -2.32
CA ARG A 253 50.10 5.95 -2.52
C ARG A 253 51.02 5.39 -3.63
N ASP A 254 50.51 4.73 -4.67
CA ASP A 254 51.29 4.55 -5.90
C ASP A 254 50.82 5.54 -6.98
N ALA A 255 51.72 6.40 -7.42
CA ALA A 255 51.45 7.56 -8.28
C ALA A 255 51.24 7.18 -9.76
N LYS A 256 51.42 5.90 -10.12
CA LYS A 256 51.52 5.47 -11.53
C LYS A 256 50.19 5.34 -12.28
N ASN A 257 49.03 5.37 -11.61
CA ASN A 257 47.74 5.20 -12.29
C ASN A 257 46.66 6.16 -11.76
N LEU A 258 46.83 7.44 -12.08
CA LEU A 258 45.94 8.53 -11.70
C LEU A 258 44.55 8.41 -12.35
N HIS A 259 44.48 7.96 -13.60
CA HIS A 259 43.22 7.74 -14.31
C HIS A 259 42.35 6.68 -13.63
N SER A 260 42.92 5.53 -13.23
CA SER A 260 42.15 4.53 -12.48
C SER A 260 41.68 5.03 -11.11
N LYS A 261 42.40 5.98 -10.47
CA LYS A 261 41.92 6.60 -9.22
C LYS A 261 40.72 7.51 -9.49
N TYR A 262 40.78 8.34 -10.52
CA TYR A 262 39.66 9.19 -10.93
C TYR A 262 38.40 8.37 -11.26
N VAL A 263 38.54 7.30 -12.06
CA VAL A 263 37.40 6.42 -12.39
C VAL A 263 36.81 5.76 -11.14
N ARG A 264 37.64 5.24 -10.23
CA ARG A 264 37.16 4.68 -8.95
C ARG A 264 36.45 5.73 -8.09
N HIS A 265 36.95 6.96 -8.08
CA HIS A 265 36.31 8.05 -7.35
C HIS A 265 34.96 8.44 -7.98
N LYS A 266 34.84 8.48 -9.32
CA LYS A 266 33.55 8.67 -10.00
C LYS A 266 32.53 7.58 -9.66
N ALA A 267 32.97 6.34 -9.53
CA ALA A 267 32.11 5.27 -9.05
C ALA A 267 31.66 5.49 -7.59
N PHE A 268 32.56 5.98 -6.73
CA PHE A 268 32.25 6.33 -5.34
C PHE A 268 31.27 7.51 -5.22
N GLU A 269 31.44 8.57 -6.02
CA GLU A 269 30.47 9.68 -6.11
C GLU A 269 29.08 9.18 -6.53
N SER A 270 29.02 8.30 -7.53
CA SER A 270 27.75 7.71 -7.96
C SER A 270 27.10 6.84 -6.88
N GLU A 271 27.91 6.15 -6.06
CA GLU A 271 27.42 5.38 -4.92
C GLU A 271 26.81 6.29 -3.85
N ILE A 272 27.48 7.40 -3.49
CA ILE A 272 26.95 8.39 -2.55
C ILE A 272 25.65 8.98 -3.08
N ALA A 273 25.62 9.41 -4.35
CA ALA A 273 24.43 9.98 -4.97
C ALA A 273 23.24 9.01 -4.96
N ALA A 274 23.47 7.71 -5.22
CA ALA A 274 22.42 6.69 -5.15
C ALA A 274 21.87 6.45 -3.74
N ASN A 275 22.61 6.84 -2.69
CA ASN A 275 22.18 6.74 -1.29
C ASN A 275 21.50 8.02 -0.79
N LYS A 276 21.40 9.09 -1.59
CA LYS A 276 20.75 10.34 -1.19
C LYS A 276 19.28 10.11 -0.81
N ASP A 277 18.58 9.29 -1.59
CA ASP A 277 17.20 8.88 -1.30
C ASP A 277 17.06 8.18 0.07
N ARG A 278 18.11 7.55 0.61
CA ARG A 278 18.07 6.93 1.93
C ARG A 278 18.04 8.00 3.03
N LEU A 279 18.84 9.06 2.91
CA LEU A 279 18.80 10.18 3.85
C LEU A 279 17.45 10.89 3.78
N ASP A 280 16.95 11.17 2.57
CA ASP A 280 15.70 11.91 2.39
C ASP A 280 14.51 11.14 3.00
N ARG A 281 14.46 9.81 2.85
CA ARG A 281 13.47 8.97 3.55
C ARG A 281 13.57 9.06 5.08
N VAL A 282 14.78 8.99 5.65
CA VAL A 282 14.96 9.11 7.11
C VAL A 282 14.50 10.49 7.61
N VAL A 283 14.74 11.55 6.84
CA VAL A 283 14.24 12.89 7.18
C VAL A 283 12.71 12.94 7.13
N GLU A 284 12.09 12.47 6.04
CA GLU A 284 10.64 12.42 5.89
C GLU A 284 9.95 11.61 7.00
N GLU A 285 10.51 10.44 7.33
CA GLU A 285 10.00 9.58 8.41
C GLU A 285 10.13 10.25 9.78
N GLY A 286 11.27 10.89 10.06
CA GLY A 286 11.47 11.62 11.31
C GLY A 286 10.53 12.82 11.44
N GLU A 287 10.28 13.57 10.36
CA GLU A 287 9.28 14.64 10.32
C GLU A 287 7.86 14.12 10.58
N ALA A 288 7.49 12.99 9.98
CA ALA A 288 6.20 12.36 10.18
C ALA A 288 6.00 11.92 11.65
N ILE A 289 7.02 11.32 12.27
CA ILE A 289 6.98 10.93 13.69
C ILE A 289 6.84 12.16 14.59
N MET A 290 7.61 13.22 14.33
CA MET A 290 7.51 14.48 15.10
C MET A 290 6.15 15.17 14.93
N GLN A 291 5.51 15.06 13.77
CA GLN A 291 4.17 15.58 13.53
C GLN A 291 3.10 14.78 14.29
N ALA A 292 3.23 13.46 14.30
CA ALA A 292 2.30 12.57 15.01
C ALA A 292 2.46 12.65 16.54
N LYS A 293 3.69 12.81 17.03
CA LYS A 293 4.08 12.77 18.45
C LYS A 293 5.08 13.89 18.77
N PRO A 294 4.60 15.13 19.03
CA PRO A 294 5.47 16.29 19.27
C PRO A 294 6.49 16.12 20.41
N GLU A 295 6.19 15.27 21.39
CA GLU A 295 7.07 14.90 22.51
C GLU A 295 8.36 14.19 22.08
N THR A 296 8.41 13.63 20.87
CA THR A 296 9.61 12.98 20.32
C THR A 296 10.59 13.95 19.68
N ARG A 297 10.17 15.21 19.43
CA ARG A 297 10.96 16.23 18.73
C ARG A 297 12.34 16.43 19.34
N ASP A 298 12.41 16.55 20.67
CA ASP A 298 13.66 16.81 21.39
C ASP A 298 14.71 15.68 21.19
N GLN A 299 14.28 14.48 20.80
CA GLN A 299 15.17 13.35 20.50
C GLN A 299 15.50 13.24 19.00
N ILE A 300 14.52 13.48 18.12
CA ILE A 300 14.64 13.27 16.66
C ILE A 300 15.33 14.45 15.97
N GLU A 301 14.95 15.69 16.28
CA GLU A 301 15.47 16.90 15.62
C GLU A 301 17.00 17.02 15.66
N PRO A 302 17.69 16.86 16.81
CA PRO A 302 19.16 16.92 16.83
C PRO A 302 19.79 15.77 16.03
N MET A 303 19.12 14.63 15.93
CA MET A 303 19.61 13.47 15.19
C MET A 303 19.58 13.70 13.68
N LEU A 304 18.47 14.22 13.18
CA LEU A 304 18.31 14.56 11.76
C LEU A 304 19.27 15.67 11.34
N ALA A 305 19.46 16.67 12.20
CA ALA A 305 20.42 17.75 11.95
C ALA A 305 21.85 17.21 11.87
N ASP A 306 22.26 16.33 12.80
CA ASP A 306 23.57 15.68 12.79
C ASP A 306 23.80 14.85 11.51
N LEU A 307 22.82 14.02 11.12
CA LEU A 307 22.89 13.22 9.90
C LEU A 307 22.98 14.08 8.63
N SER A 308 22.19 15.16 8.57
CA SER A 308 22.21 16.09 7.45
C SER A 308 23.55 16.80 7.31
N ASN A 309 24.13 17.25 8.43
CA ASN A 309 25.45 17.86 8.46
C ASN A 309 26.55 16.88 8.03
N GLN A 310 26.54 15.65 8.57
CA GLN A 310 27.51 14.61 8.19
C GLN A 310 27.41 14.23 6.70
N TRP A 311 26.19 14.26 6.15
CA TRP A 311 25.98 14.06 4.72
C TRP A 311 26.56 15.20 3.89
N GLU A 312 26.29 16.45 4.26
CA GLU A 312 26.83 17.63 3.58
C GLU A 312 28.37 17.65 3.63
N ASP A 313 28.96 17.29 4.76
CA ASP A 313 30.40 17.15 4.94
C ASP A 313 30.98 16.06 4.03
N LEU A 314 30.31 14.91 3.92
CA LEU A 314 30.70 13.81 3.04
C LEU A 314 30.63 14.23 1.56
N GLU A 315 29.54 14.88 1.16
CA GLU A 315 29.31 15.36 -0.21
C GLU A 315 30.38 16.40 -0.60
N THR A 316 30.63 17.37 0.29
CA THR A 316 31.65 18.41 0.09
C THR A 316 33.04 17.80 -0.01
N THR A 317 33.42 16.94 0.94
CA THR A 317 34.74 16.28 0.96
C THR A 317 34.95 15.42 -0.28
N THR A 318 33.92 14.69 -0.71
CA THR A 318 33.97 13.86 -1.91
C THR A 318 34.14 14.72 -3.15
N LYS A 319 33.33 15.76 -3.30
CA LYS A 319 33.40 16.69 -4.44
C LYS A 319 34.77 17.37 -4.55
N GLU A 320 35.31 17.89 -3.45
CA GLU A 320 36.65 18.50 -3.45
C GLU A 320 37.75 17.51 -3.86
N LYS A 321 37.66 16.25 -3.38
CA LYS A 321 38.58 15.19 -3.80
C LYS A 321 38.43 14.87 -5.29
N GLY A 322 37.20 14.87 -5.80
CA GLY A 322 36.89 14.66 -7.20
C GLY A 322 37.44 15.74 -8.10
N GLU A 323 37.32 17.01 -7.72
CA GLU A 323 37.90 18.16 -8.41
C GLU A 323 39.43 18.06 -8.46
N ARG A 324 40.09 17.78 -7.31
CA ARG A 324 41.56 17.60 -7.27
C ARG A 324 42.03 16.44 -8.13
N LEU A 325 41.32 15.30 -8.11
CA LEU A 325 41.65 14.15 -8.96
C LEU A 325 41.40 14.44 -10.44
N PHE A 326 40.33 15.17 -10.76
CA PHE A 326 40.03 15.60 -12.11
C PHE A 326 41.14 16.50 -12.65
N ASP A 327 41.52 17.54 -11.91
CA ASP A 327 42.58 18.46 -12.31
C ASP A 327 43.93 17.76 -12.49
N ALA A 328 44.29 16.87 -11.55
CA ALA A 328 45.52 16.09 -11.67
C ALA A 328 45.48 15.12 -12.87
N ASN A 329 44.31 14.54 -13.18
CA ASN A 329 44.13 13.60 -14.28
C ASN A 329 43.83 14.28 -15.63
N ARG A 330 43.67 15.60 -15.67
CA ARG A 330 43.13 16.31 -16.84
C ARG A 330 43.99 16.16 -18.08
N SER A 331 45.31 16.16 -17.90
CA SER A 331 46.29 15.92 -18.97
C SER A 331 46.10 14.53 -19.63
N VAL A 332 45.86 13.50 -18.81
CA VAL A 332 45.61 12.12 -19.28
C VAL A 332 44.25 12.00 -19.97
N LEU A 333 43.20 12.62 -19.43
CA LEU A 333 41.86 12.63 -20.04
C LEU A 333 41.86 13.33 -21.41
N TYR A 334 42.56 14.46 -21.51
CA TYR A 334 42.75 15.17 -22.77
C TYR A 334 43.48 14.29 -23.79
N GLN A 335 44.54 13.61 -23.36
CA GLN A 335 45.26 12.67 -24.23
C GLN A 335 44.36 11.54 -24.74
N GLN A 336 43.60 10.89 -23.86
CA GLN A 336 42.67 9.83 -24.25
C GLN A 336 41.60 10.32 -25.23
N SER A 337 41.03 11.51 -24.99
CA SER A 337 40.02 12.09 -25.90
C SER A 337 40.61 12.45 -27.26
N CYS A 338 41.86 12.91 -27.32
CA CYS A 338 42.60 13.09 -28.58
C CYS A 338 42.81 11.75 -29.30
N ASP A 339 43.28 10.73 -28.59
CA ASP A 339 43.54 9.40 -29.15
C ASP A 339 42.22 8.73 -29.64
N ASP A 340 41.09 8.96 -28.95
CA ASP A 340 39.75 8.49 -29.35
C ASP A 340 39.24 9.16 -30.64
N VAL A 341 39.44 10.47 -30.78
CA VAL A 341 39.11 11.18 -32.02
C VAL A 341 40.01 10.68 -33.15
N ASP A 342 41.31 10.51 -32.89
CA ASP A 342 42.29 10.02 -33.87
C ASP A 342 41.96 8.60 -34.37
N SER A 343 41.64 7.70 -33.44
CA SER A 343 41.21 6.33 -33.73
C SER A 343 39.90 6.32 -34.53
N TRP A 344 38.94 7.16 -34.15
CA TRP A 344 37.69 7.31 -34.90
C TRP A 344 37.91 7.83 -36.32
N VAL A 345 38.75 8.86 -36.50
CA VAL A 345 39.11 9.38 -37.83
C VAL A 345 39.79 8.30 -38.66
N THR A 346 40.71 7.54 -38.07
CA THR A 346 41.39 6.42 -38.75
C THR A 346 40.40 5.34 -39.21
N ASN A 347 39.41 5.02 -38.37
CA ASN A 347 38.36 4.07 -38.71
C ASN A 347 37.48 4.62 -39.85
N LEU A 348 37.08 5.89 -39.79
CA LEU A 348 36.30 6.55 -40.83
C LEU A 348 37.07 6.63 -42.16
N GLU A 349 38.36 6.95 -42.12
CA GLU A 349 39.28 6.92 -43.27
C GLU A 349 39.28 5.54 -43.93
N SER A 350 39.43 4.47 -43.15
CA SER A 350 39.37 3.10 -43.66
C SER A 350 38.02 2.75 -44.29
N GLN A 351 36.91 3.17 -43.68
CA GLN A 351 35.57 2.96 -44.23
C GLN A 351 35.35 3.72 -45.55
N ILE A 352 35.93 4.90 -45.71
CA ILE A 352 35.83 5.70 -46.94
C ILE A 352 36.67 5.04 -48.05
N VAL A 353 37.92 4.66 -47.77
CA VAL A 353 38.84 4.06 -48.77
C VAL A 353 38.37 2.69 -49.26
N THR A 354 37.70 1.90 -48.41
CA THR A 354 37.27 0.55 -48.78
C THR A 354 35.96 0.54 -49.59
N SER A 355 35.26 1.68 -49.71
CA SER A 355 33.88 1.76 -50.23
C SER A 355 33.76 2.42 -51.61
N ASP A 356 34.62 2.08 -52.56
CA ASP A 356 34.53 2.59 -53.94
C ASP A 356 33.44 1.89 -54.79
N ASP A 357 32.81 0.82 -54.30
CA ASP A 357 31.63 0.21 -54.93
C ASP A 357 30.35 0.79 -54.32
N PHE A 358 29.69 1.70 -55.05
CA PHE A 358 28.43 2.35 -54.64
C PHE A 358 27.20 1.50 -54.91
N GLY A 359 27.37 0.24 -55.34
CA GLY A 359 26.30 -0.68 -55.67
C GLY A 359 25.88 -0.61 -57.13
N LYS A 360 25.24 -1.69 -57.59
CA LYS A 360 24.80 -1.86 -59.00
C LYS A 360 23.31 -1.62 -59.21
N ASP A 361 22.56 -1.36 -58.14
CA ASP A 361 21.13 -1.11 -58.16
C ASP A 361 20.72 0.01 -57.20
N LEU A 362 19.53 0.56 -57.42
CA LEU A 362 19.00 1.70 -56.66
C LEU A 362 18.87 1.39 -55.16
N THR A 363 18.52 0.15 -54.81
CA THR A 363 18.37 -0.29 -53.42
C THR A 363 19.70 -0.23 -52.67
N THR A 364 20.76 -0.78 -53.27
CA THR A 364 22.11 -0.78 -52.71
C THR A 364 22.66 0.64 -52.61
N VAL A 365 22.45 1.47 -53.65
CA VAL A 365 22.87 2.88 -53.63
C VAL A 365 22.16 3.65 -52.52
N ASN A 366 20.86 3.46 -52.32
CA ASN A 366 20.11 4.09 -51.22
C ASN A 366 20.63 3.66 -49.84
N LEU A 367 21.03 2.39 -49.68
CA LEU A 367 21.69 1.92 -48.46
C LEU A 367 23.03 2.64 -48.22
N HIS A 368 23.84 2.85 -49.27
CA HIS A 368 25.08 3.61 -49.15
C HIS A 368 24.83 5.09 -48.81
N VAL A 369 23.79 5.70 -49.36
CA VAL A 369 23.38 7.07 -49.01
C VAL A 369 22.92 7.16 -47.56
N GLN A 370 22.18 6.17 -47.05
CA GLN A 370 21.81 6.12 -45.64
C GLN A 370 23.05 6.00 -44.74
N LYS A 371 24.00 5.13 -45.08
CA LYS A 371 25.29 5.03 -44.37
C LYS A 371 26.05 6.35 -44.40
N GLN A 372 26.10 7.03 -45.55
CA GLN A 372 26.71 8.35 -45.72
C GLN A 372 26.09 9.39 -44.78
N ASN A 373 24.75 9.45 -44.70
CA ASN A 373 24.07 10.33 -43.76
C ASN A 373 24.42 10.01 -42.30
N GLN A 374 24.56 8.73 -41.93
CA GLN A 374 25.00 8.33 -40.58
C GLN A 374 26.43 8.81 -40.28
N MET A 375 27.36 8.66 -41.22
CA MET A 375 28.73 9.16 -41.09
C MET A 375 28.76 10.69 -40.95
N GLU A 376 27.99 11.42 -41.75
CA GLU A 376 27.88 12.89 -41.66
C GLU A 376 27.29 13.36 -40.33
N ASN A 377 26.30 12.64 -39.78
CA ASN A 377 25.75 12.94 -38.46
C ASN A 377 26.77 12.68 -37.34
N GLN A 378 27.52 11.58 -37.42
CA GLN A 378 28.61 11.31 -36.47
C GLN A 378 29.73 12.35 -36.57
N MET A 379 30.02 12.83 -37.80
CA MET A 379 31.00 13.90 -38.02
C MET A 379 30.61 15.19 -37.29
N LYS A 380 29.34 15.58 -37.32
CA LYS A 380 28.85 16.77 -36.57
C LYS A 380 29.03 16.61 -35.06
N MET A 381 28.76 15.42 -34.51
CA MET A 381 28.98 15.15 -33.09
C MET A 381 30.47 15.21 -32.73
N LYS A 382 31.33 14.66 -33.60
CA LYS A 382 32.79 14.71 -33.40
C LYS A 382 33.37 16.10 -33.58
N GLU A 383 32.78 16.94 -34.42
CA GLU A 383 33.16 18.35 -34.56
C GLU A 383 32.97 19.11 -33.23
N GLN A 384 31.86 18.86 -32.52
CA GLN A 384 31.64 19.41 -31.18
C GLN A 384 32.69 18.92 -30.19
N GLN A 385 33.04 17.62 -30.22
CA GLN A 385 34.10 17.06 -29.36
C GLN A 385 35.48 17.69 -29.66
N VAL A 386 35.80 17.96 -30.93
CA VAL A 386 37.05 18.64 -31.33
C VAL A 386 37.06 20.09 -30.85
N GLN A 387 35.94 20.81 -30.91
CA GLN A 387 35.81 22.16 -30.35
C GLN A 387 35.96 22.16 -28.82
N GLU A 388 35.47 21.13 -28.14
CA GLU A 388 35.67 20.98 -26.71
C GLU A 388 37.14 20.72 -26.36
N LEU A 389 37.81 19.83 -27.11
CA LEU A 389 39.25 19.59 -27.01
C LEU A 389 40.06 20.89 -27.19
N GLU A 390 39.65 21.75 -28.12
CA GLU A 390 40.26 23.07 -28.31
C GLU A 390 40.19 23.91 -27.02
N SER A 391 39.01 24.01 -26.40
CA SER A 391 38.82 24.71 -25.13
C SER A 391 39.64 24.08 -23.99
N GLN A 392 39.64 22.74 -23.88
CA GLN A 392 40.40 22.01 -22.87
C GLN A 392 41.91 22.24 -23.02
N SER A 393 42.41 22.30 -24.26
CA SER A 393 43.83 22.55 -24.56
C SER A 393 44.27 23.93 -24.05
N GLN A 394 43.46 24.98 -24.26
CA GLN A 394 43.75 26.34 -23.79
C GLN A 394 43.85 26.40 -22.27
N HIS A 395 42.96 25.69 -21.58
CA HIS A 395 42.94 25.61 -20.13
C HIS A 395 44.07 24.71 -19.57
N LEU A 396 44.52 23.70 -20.31
CA LEU A 396 45.69 22.90 -19.93
C LEU A 396 46.99 23.68 -20.11
N ARG A 397 47.11 24.50 -21.15
CA ARG A 397 48.28 25.37 -21.37
C ARG A 397 48.51 26.36 -20.22
N SER A 398 47.45 26.88 -19.62
CA SER A 398 47.58 27.77 -18.45
C SER A 398 48.00 27.04 -17.17
N MET A 399 47.63 25.76 -17.04
CA MET A 399 47.90 24.94 -15.85
C MET A 399 49.23 24.17 -15.91
N GLU A 400 49.66 23.74 -17.09
CA GLU A 400 50.92 23.02 -17.32
C GLU A 400 51.80 23.74 -18.38
N PRO A 401 52.38 24.91 -18.07
CA PRO A 401 53.19 25.68 -19.04
C PRO A 401 54.36 24.88 -19.61
N ASP A 402 54.96 23.99 -18.80
CA ASP A 402 56.10 23.17 -19.20
C ASP A 402 55.76 22.12 -20.29
N LYS A 403 54.47 21.81 -20.50
CA LYS A 403 53.99 20.86 -21.53
C LYS A 403 53.25 21.55 -22.68
N GLU A 404 53.30 22.87 -22.76
CA GLU A 404 52.53 23.66 -23.74
C GLU A 404 52.78 23.20 -25.19
N GLU A 405 54.04 22.96 -25.55
CA GLU A 405 54.40 22.52 -26.91
C GLU A 405 53.82 21.14 -27.26
N GLU A 406 53.79 20.20 -26.32
CA GLU A 406 53.21 18.87 -26.52
C GLU A 406 51.68 18.95 -26.69
N ILE A 407 51.01 19.73 -25.83
CA ILE A 407 49.56 19.94 -25.88
C ILE A 407 49.15 20.58 -27.22
N GLU A 408 49.88 21.61 -27.65
CA GLU A 408 49.64 22.34 -28.88
C GLU A 408 49.88 21.47 -30.13
N SER A 409 50.96 20.69 -30.12
CA SER A 409 51.26 19.73 -31.19
C SER A 409 50.14 18.69 -31.37
N ARG A 410 49.66 18.11 -30.26
CA ARG A 410 48.53 17.17 -30.28
C ARG A 410 47.23 17.82 -30.75
N ARG A 411 46.91 19.02 -30.24
CA ARG A 411 45.74 19.82 -30.66
C ARG A 411 45.74 20.02 -32.17
N ALA A 412 46.87 20.50 -32.70
CA ALA A 412 47.04 20.75 -34.13
C ALA A 412 46.90 19.47 -34.95
N LEU A 413 47.47 18.35 -34.49
CA LEU A 413 47.36 17.06 -35.18
C LEU A 413 45.91 16.57 -35.27
N VAL A 414 45.16 16.59 -34.17
CA VAL A 414 43.74 16.18 -34.14
C VAL A 414 42.90 17.07 -35.06
N ALA A 415 43.08 18.40 -34.98
CA ALA A 415 42.38 19.35 -35.83
C ALA A 415 42.71 19.16 -37.32
N GLU A 416 43.98 18.92 -37.64
CA GLU A 416 44.44 18.68 -39.01
C GLU A 416 43.85 17.39 -39.58
N ARG A 417 43.90 16.27 -38.83
CA ARG A 417 43.32 15.00 -39.28
C ARG A 417 41.81 15.08 -39.44
N PHE A 418 41.13 15.73 -38.51
CA PHE A 418 39.68 15.94 -38.60
C PHE A 418 39.29 16.82 -39.80
N ALA A 419 40.06 17.87 -40.09
CA ALA A 419 39.83 18.70 -41.28
C ALA A 419 40.10 17.92 -42.58
N LYS A 420 41.16 17.11 -42.62
CA LYS A 420 41.52 16.32 -43.81
C LYS A 420 40.44 15.34 -44.23
N ILE A 421 39.70 14.74 -43.29
CA ILE A 421 38.67 13.73 -43.63
C ILE A 421 37.37 14.33 -44.20
N GLN A 422 37.13 15.64 -44.01
CA GLN A 422 35.95 16.32 -44.55
C GLN A 422 35.94 16.29 -46.09
N GLY A 423 37.08 16.53 -46.73
CA GLY A 423 37.21 16.53 -48.19
C GLY A 423 36.81 15.20 -48.86
N PRO A 424 37.42 14.06 -48.48
CA PRO A 424 37.04 12.75 -48.96
C PRO A 424 35.57 12.39 -48.72
N LEU A 425 35.01 12.77 -47.55
CA LEU A 425 33.61 12.53 -47.23
C LEU A 425 32.66 13.30 -48.18
N MET A 426 32.98 14.57 -48.46
CA MET A 426 32.22 15.41 -49.42
C MET A 426 32.34 14.87 -50.86
N MET A 427 33.52 14.42 -51.27
CA MET A 427 33.72 13.80 -52.59
C MET A 427 32.93 12.50 -52.73
N ARG A 428 32.95 11.64 -51.71
CA ARG A 428 32.14 10.42 -51.67
C ARG A 428 30.65 10.73 -51.74
N ARG A 429 30.18 11.75 -51.03
CA ARG A 429 28.79 12.23 -51.11
C ARG A 429 28.42 12.66 -52.52
N ALA A 430 29.23 13.49 -53.15
CA ALA A 430 29.00 13.96 -54.52
C ALA A 430 28.96 12.80 -55.52
N ASN A 431 29.84 11.80 -55.36
CA ASN A 431 29.84 10.60 -56.20
C ASN A 431 28.60 9.72 -55.95
N LEU A 432 28.20 9.52 -54.69
CA LEU A 432 26.99 8.78 -54.33
C LEU A 432 25.72 9.43 -54.90
N ASP A 433 25.62 10.76 -54.83
CA ASP A 433 24.48 11.49 -55.39
C ASP A 433 24.43 11.36 -56.92
N LYS A 434 25.58 11.36 -57.61
CA LYS A 434 25.66 11.07 -59.05
C LYS A 434 25.18 9.66 -59.38
N VAL A 435 25.73 8.65 -58.69
CA VAL A 435 25.36 7.23 -58.89
C VAL A 435 23.87 7.01 -58.58
N LYS A 436 23.37 7.60 -57.49
CA LYS A 436 21.95 7.56 -57.14
C LYS A 436 21.09 8.17 -58.24
N ARG A 437 21.46 9.33 -58.78
CA ARG A 437 20.71 10.00 -59.84
C ARG A 437 20.60 9.12 -61.09
N ILE A 438 21.67 8.40 -61.44
CA ILE A 438 21.70 7.46 -62.57
C ILE A 438 20.78 6.27 -62.32
N HIS A 439 20.93 5.57 -61.19
CA HIS A 439 20.09 4.40 -60.89
C HIS A 439 18.61 4.77 -60.70
N GLN A 440 18.33 5.97 -60.16
CA GLN A 440 16.97 6.49 -60.07
C GLN A 440 16.38 6.73 -61.45
N PHE A 441 17.14 7.35 -62.36
CA PHE A 441 16.71 7.56 -63.74
C PHE A 441 16.45 6.24 -64.49
N MET A 442 17.34 5.25 -64.35
CA MET A 442 17.15 3.93 -64.94
C MET A 442 15.88 3.25 -64.42
N ARG A 443 15.63 3.36 -63.11
CA ARG A 443 14.41 2.83 -62.50
C ARG A 443 13.16 3.58 -62.96
N ASP A 444 13.22 4.91 -63.01
CA ASP A 444 12.13 5.75 -63.49
C ASP A 444 11.78 5.35 -64.93
N ILE A 445 12.76 5.22 -65.85
CA ILE A 445 12.49 4.75 -67.22
C ILE A 445 11.86 3.35 -67.26
N GLU A 446 12.32 2.42 -66.41
CA GLU A 446 11.74 1.07 -66.35
C GLU A 446 10.28 1.11 -65.88
N ASP A 447 9.99 1.88 -64.83
CA ASP A 447 8.63 2.07 -64.32
C ASP A 447 7.73 2.76 -65.38
N GLU A 448 8.27 3.74 -66.12
CA GLU A 448 7.53 4.39 -67.22
C GLU A 448 7.28 3.43 -68.40
N LYS A 449 8.25 2.56 -68.75
CA LYS A 449 8.05 1.52 -69.76
C LYS A 449 6.96 0.54 -69.37
N LEU A 450 6.94 0.10 -68.11
CA LEU A 450 5.88 -0.76 -67.56
C LEU A 450 4.51 -0.07 -67.61
N TRP A 451 4.46 1.22 -67.30
CA TRP A 451 3.22 2.00 -67.41
C TRP A 451 2.71 2.06 -68.86
N ILE A 452 3.59 2.29 -69.84
CA ILE A 452 3.23 2.23 -71.26
C ILE A 452 2.72 0.83 -71.61
N GLU A 453 3.42 -0.23 -71.22
CA GLU A 453 3.00 -1.62 -71.47
C GLU A 453 1.61 -1.94 -70.88
N GLU A 454 1.27 -1.38 -69.71
CA GLU A 454 -0.06 -1.53 -69.09
C GLU A 454 -1.16 -0.78 -69.86
N MET A 455 -0.86 0.43 -70.37
CA MET A 455 -1.84 1.28 -71.06
C MET A 455 -2.04 0.89 -72.54
N MET A 456 -1.01 0.33 -73.18
CA MET A 456 -1.01 -0.03 -74.60
C MET A 456 -2.21 -0.91 -75.03
N PRO A 457 -2.60 -1.98 -74.31
CA PRO A 457 -3.77 -2.78 -74.67
C PRO A 457 -5.09 -1.99 -74.65
N ARG A 458 -5.21 -0.97 -73.78
CA ARG A 458 -6.40 -0.11 -73.70
C ARG A 458 -6.42 0.89 -74.85
N ALA A 459 -5.26 1.46 -75.19
CA ALA A 459 -5.09 2.40 -76.29
C ALA A 459 -5.29 1.74 -77.66
N THR A 460 -4.82 0.49 -77.82
CA THR A 460 -4.89 -0.27 -79.09
C THR A 460 -6.14 -1.11 -79.26
N ASN A 461 -7.07 -1.08 -78.29
CA ASN A 461 -8.30 -1.85 -78.36
C ASN A 461 -9.18 -1.42 -79.57
N GLN A 462 -9.44 -2.35 -80.48
CA GLN A 462 -10.26 -2.12 -81.70
C GLN A 462 -11.72 -2.56 -81.54
N GLU A 463 -12.19 -2.83 -80.32
CA GLU A 463 -13.59 -3.17 -80.07
C GLU A 463 -14.49 -1.95 -80.27
N TYR A 464 -15.42 -2.06 -81.22
CA TYR A 464 -16.40 -0.99 -81.50
C TYR A 464 -17.69 -1.11 -80.68
N GLY A 465 -17.88 -2.19 -79.91
CA GLY A 465 -19.11 -2.48 -79.18
C GLY A 465 -20.27 -2.93 -80.08
N ASN A 466 -21.25 -3.65 -79.52
CA ASN A 466 -22.39 -4.23 -80.24
C ASN A 466 -23.75 -3.60 -79.88
N SER A 467 -23.76 -2.60 -79.01
CA SER A 467 -24.94 -1.86 -78.55
C SER A 467 -24.61 -0.39 -78.28
N LEU A 468 -25.61 0.49 -78.33
CA LEU A 468 -25.45 1.91 -77.97
C LEU A 468 -24.85 2.08 -76.57
N LEU A 469 -25.27 1.25 -75.62
CA LEU A 469 -24.73 1.26 -74.26
C LEU A 469 -23.24 0.87 -74.24
N SER A 470 -22.83 -0.17 -74.97
CA SER A 470 -21.42 -0.56 -75.06
C SER A 470 -20.56 0.52 -75.71
N VAL A 471 -21.07 1.18 -76.76
CA VAL A 471 -20.36 2.29 -77.44
C VAL A 471 -20.19 3.48 -76.50
N GLN A 472 -21.23 3.87 -75.77
CA GLN A 472 -21.15 4.96 -74.79
C GLN A 472 -20.17 4.64 -73.64
N LEU A 473 -20.12 3.39 -73.19
CA LEU A 473 -19.13 2.94 -72.20
C LEU A 473 -17.70 2.97 -72.77
N LEU A 474 -17.49 2.56 -74.02
CA LEU A 474 -16.19 2.63 -74.69
C LEU A 474 -15.72 4.08 -74.84
N ILE A 475 -16.60 5.00 -75.24
CA ILE A 475 -16.28 6.45 -75.31
C ILE A 475 -15.87 6.98 -73.94
N LYS A 476 -16.60 6.63 -72.87
CA LYS A 476 -16.24 7.04 -71.50
C LYS A 476 -14.90 6.45 -71.06
N LYS A 477 -14.62 5.19 -71.37
CA LYS A 477 -13.34 4.54 -71.07
C LYS A 477 -12.17 5.19 -71.84
N ASN A 478 -12.37 5.50 -73.12
CA ASN A 478 -11.37 6.18 -73.94
C ASN A 478 -11.11 7.61 -73.44
N HIS A 479 -12.16 8.36 -73.10
CA HIS A 479 -12.02 9.68 -72.49
C HIS A 479 -11.29 9.63 -71.14
N SER A 480 -11.58 8.61 -70.31
CA SER A 480 -10.86 8.39 -69.05
C SER A 480 -9.38 8.08 -69.28
N LEU A 481 -9.06 7.26 -70.28
CA LEU A 481 -7.68 6.95 -70.65
C LEU A 481 -6.94 8.20 -71.15
N GLN A 482 -7.60 9.05 -71.95
CA GLN A 482 -7.02 10.32 -72.39
C GLN A 482 -6.64 11.22 -71.21
N VAL A 483 -7.54 11.38 -70.24
CA VAL A 483 -7.27 12.18 -69.04
C VAL A 483 -6.12 11.58 -68.21
N GLU A 484 -6.03 10.24 -68.13
CA GLU A 484 -4.93 9.55 -67.44
C GLU A 484 -3.59 9.80 -68.13
N ILE A 485 -3.54 9.74 -69.47
CA ILE A 485 -2.35 10.06 -70.26
C ILE A 485 -1.94 11.54 -70.09
N ASP A 486 -2.90 12.46 -70.23
CA ASP A 486 -2.66 13.91 -70.11
C ASP A 486 -2.10 14.27 -68.71
N ASN A 487 -2.60 13.61 -67.66
CA ASN A 487 -2.10 13.80 -66.30
C ASN A 487 -0.71 13.18 -66.06
N HIS A 488 -0.34 12.18 -66.85
CA HIS A 488 0.95 11.49 -66.75
C HIS A 488 2.05 12.19 -67.56
N GLU A 489 1.70 12.96 -68.60
CA GLU A 489 2.63 13.72 -69.44
C GLU A 489 3.69 14.55 -68.66
N PRO A 490 3.36 15.27 -67.57
CA PRO A 490 4.38 16.00 -66.80
C PRO A 490 5.46 15.09 -66.20
N ARG A 491 5.11 13.86 -65.83
CA ARG A 491 6.05 12.86 -65.31
C ARG A 491 6.98 12.37 -66.42
N ILE A 492 6.43 12.06 -67.60
CA ILE A 492 7.19 11.72 -68.81
C ILE A 492 8.23 12.81 -69.12
N MET A 493 7.78 14.06 -69.17
CA MET A 493 8.65 15.21 -69.44
C MET A 493 9.73 15.39 -68.37
N SER A 494 9.40 15.14 -67.10
CA SER A 494 10.37 15.18 -66.00
C SER A 494 11.45 14.10 -66.14
N VAL A 495 11.08 12.86 -66.49
CA VAL A 495 12.04 11.75 -66.66
C VAL A 495 12.96 12.03 -67.84
N VAL A 496 12.40 12.49 -68.96
CA VAL A 496 13.18 12.89 -70.15
C VAL A 496 14.13 14.04 -69.83
N GLN A 497 13.67 15.05 -69.08
CA GLN A 497 14.52 16.17 -68.66
C GLN A 497 15.68 15.69 -67.77
N VAL A 498 15.42 14.80 -66.80
CA VAL A 498 16.47 14.23 -65.95
C VAL A 498 17.49 13.45 -66.78
N GLY A 499 17.03 12.69 -67.78
CA GLY A 499 17.90 11.98 -68.72
C GLY A 499 18.75 12.92 -69.58
N GLN A 500 18.15 14.00 -70.10
CA GLN A 500 18.85 15.01 -70.87
C GLN A 500 19.92 15.72 -70.03
N ASP A 501 19.59 16.11 -68.79
CA ASP A 501 20.56 16.69 -67.85
C ASP A 501 21.74 15.73 -67.58
N LEU A 502 21.49 14.42 -67.47
CA LEU A 502 22.53 13.41 -67.30
C LEU A 502 23.43 13.31 -68.55
N ILE A 503 22.85 13.40 -69.73
CA ILE A 503 23.58 13.39 -71.01
C ILE A 503 24.45 14.65 -71.14
N ASP A 504 23.88 15.81 -70.86
CA ASP A 504 24.53 17.12 -70.90
C ASP A 504 25.68 17.21 -69.89
N SER A 505 25.58 16.46 -68.78
CA SER A 505 26.66 16.34 -67.78
C SER A 505 27.85 15.47 -68.24
N GLY A 506 27.80 14.88 -69.45
CA GLY A 506 28.91 14.15 -70.07
C GLY A 506 29.13 12.75 -69.49
N HIS A 507 28.07 12.05 -69.10
CA HIS A 507 28.16 10.73 -68.50
C HIS A 507 28.72 9.66 -69.47
N SER A 508 29.43 8.65 -68.95
CA SER A 508 30.01 7.57 -69.77
C SER A 508 28.98 6.71 -70.51
N HIS A 509 27.72 6.74 -70.04
CA HIS A 509 26.59 5.99 -70.61
C HIS A 509 25.60 6.92 -71.34
N SER A 510 26.02 8.13 -71.73
CA SER A 510 25.14 9.10 -72.42
C SER A 510 24.50 8.55 -73.69
N GLU A 511 25.19 7.70 -74.45
CA GLU A 511 24.62 7.04 -75.63
C GLU A 511 23.49 6.06 -75.27
N GLU A 512 23.65 5.32 -74.17
CA GLU A 512 22.62 4.41 -73.65
C GLU A 512 21.42 5.18 -73.12
N PHE A 513 21.64 6.27 -72.38
CA PHE A 513 20.57 7.15 -71.91
C PHE A 513 19.81 7.78 -73.08
N GLN A 514 20.50 8.23 -74.12
CA GLN A 514 19.86 8.78 -75.33
C GLN A 514 19.04 7.71 -76.05
N SER A 515 19.53 6.48 -76.14
CA SER A 515 18.77 5.35 -76.71
C SER A 515 17.50 5.08 -75.88
N LEU A 516 17.62 5.03 -74.56
CA LEU A 516 16.49 4.80 -73.66
C LEU A 516 15.43 5.91 -73.75
N ILE A 517 15.85 7.17 -73.83
CA ILE A 517 14.95 8.32 -74.05
C ILE A 517 14.27 8.22 -75.41
N ASN A 518 15.01 7.86 -76.47
CA ASN A 518 14.45 7.72 -77.81
C ASN A 518 13.44 6.58 -77.89
N ASP A 519 13.77 5.43 -77.33
CA ASP A 519 12.87 4.26 -77.26
C ASP A 519 11.60 4.61 -76.49
N TYR A 520 11.75 5.32 -75.36
CA TYR A 520 10.64 5.76 -74.53
C TYR A 520 9.75 6.79 -75.25
N CYS A 521 10.33 7.82 -75.86
CA CYS A 521 9.62 8.82 -76.65
C CYS A 521 8.93 8.23 -77.88
N ASN A 522 9.48 7.15 -78.46
CA ASN A 522 8.86 6.45 -79.58
C ASN A 522 7.70 5.57 -79.10
N ALA A 523 7.83 4.90 -77.96
CA ALA A 523 6.77 4.11 -77.36
C ALA A 523 5.56 4.97 -76.95
N GLY A 524 5.77 6.19 -76.45
CA GLY A 524 4.68 7.11 -76.11
C GLY A 524 4.00 7.80 -77.30
N LYS A 525 4.57 7.72 -78.52
CA LYS A 525 3.97 8.27 -79.75
C LYS A 525 3.06 7.29 -80.49
N HIS A 526 3.15 6.00 -80.17
CA HIS A 526 2.35 4.91 -80.73
C HIS A 526 1.21 4.56 -79.78
#